data_AF-A0A0F4QFR4-F1
#
_entry.id   AF-A0A0F4QFR4-F1
#
_cell.length_a   1.000
_cell.length_b   1.000
_cell.length_c   1.000
_cell.angle_alpha   90.00
_cell.angle_beta   90.00
_cell.angle_gamma   90.00
#
_symmetry.space_group_name_H-M   'P 1'
#
loop_
_entity.id
_entity.type
_entity.pdbx_description
1 polymer ?
#
loop_
_entity_poly.entity_id
_entity_poly.type
_entity_poly.pdbx_seq_one_letter_code
_entity_poly.pdbx_strand_id
1 'polypeptide(L)'
;MLKSRYTKLGLLAVSGAILIALSMPKDNQQSRNPDSGMAKAQSAATKIKNENNNKPSTYSVANQNKSTPVTTLQTASADLKTYIEFSQHADRSERKKALFGQWDSSTDMLQLQNTILTQKGFAQEMFKGEQAQARLLAIEYLSYLAQNGQRDPIEKAIGQLSERLNQEEWVQGIEHDYVDLLFKYTETLTQEELMGDFEQIVEKSGYSKKTHDLFTTGLSLSETVLLLPDDKMVELRNRLNLIKEQS
;
A
#
# COMPACT_ATOMS: atom_id res chain seq x y z
N MET A 1 9.76 40.44 38.91
CA MET A 1 10.44 40.70 37.62
C MET A 1 11.67 39.81 37.51
N LEU A 2 11.62 38.77 36.69
CA LEU A 2 12.81 38.07 36.16
C LEU A 2 12.37 37.34 34.88
N LYS A 3 12.89 37.82 33.74
CA LYS A 3 12.78 37.22 32.41
C LYS A 3 14.00 36.32 32.20
N SER A 4 13.83 35.08 31.72
CA SER A 4 14.76 34.42 30.80
C SER A 4 14.16 33.09 30.30
N ARG A 5 13.64 33.04 29.07
CA ARG A 5 14.28 32.47 27.86
C ARG A 5 14.44 30.95 27.88
N TYR A 6 13.39 30.24 27.45
CA TYR A 6 13.53 29.03 26.65
C TYR A 6 12.81 29.26 25.32
N THR A 7 13.62 29.48 24.29
CA THR A 7 13.19 29.78 22.93
C THR A 7 13.10 28.46 22.17
N LYS A 8 11.90 28.15 21.69
CA LYS A 8 11.56 27.42 20.46
C LYS A 8 12.68 26.59 19.83
N LEU A 9 12.61 25.26 19.99
CA LEU A 9 13.14 24.33 19.00
C LEU A 9 12.12 24.23 17.88
N GLY A 10 12.50 24.75 16.72
CA GLY A 10 11.73 24.70 15.48
C GLY A 10 11.69 23.27 14.96
N LEU A 11 10.47 22.76 14.80
CA LEU A 11 10.16 21.53 14.10
C LEU A 11 10.50 21.76 12.61
N LEU A 12 11.60 21.17 12.13
CA LEU A 12 11.93 21.15 10.71
C LEU A 12 10.96 20.21 10.00
N ALA A 13 10.11 20.79 9.16
CA ALA A 13 9.30 20.05 8.20
C ALA A 13 10.22 19.46 7.14
N VAL A 14 10.49 18.16 7.22
CA VAL A 14 11.16 17.42 6.15
C VAL A 14 10.15 17.23 5.02
N SER A 15 10.39 17.92 3.91
CA SER A 15 9.67 17.74 2.65
C SER A 15 10.18 16.46 1.99
N GLY A 16 9.37 15.40 2.02
CA GLY A 16 9.67 14.13 1.37
C GLY A 16 9.35 14.17 -0.13
N ALA A 17 10.29 14.63 -0.94
CA ALA A 17 10.39 14.22 -2.34
C ALA A 17 11.51 13.18 -2.41
N ILE A 18 11.16 11.90 -2.27
CA ILE A 18 12.11 10.80 -2.45
C ILE A 18 12.05 10.38 -3.92
N LEU A 19 13.01 10.87 -4.71
CA LEU A 19 13.30 10.36 -6.04
C LEU A 19 14.37 9.26 -5.89
N ILE A 20 13.98 7.99 -5.79
CA ILE A 20 14.94 6.88 -5.88
C ILE A 20 15.04 6.45 -7.34
N ALA A 21 16.18 6.74 -7.94
CA ALA A 21 16.59 6.16 -9.21
C ALA A 21 17.01 4.70 -8.95
N LEU A 22 16.16 3.75 -9.32
CA LEU A 22 16.55 2.34 -9.41
C LEU A 22 17.37 2.13 -10.69
N SER A 23 18.69 2.04 -10.54
CA SER A 23 19.60 1.56 -11.57
C SER A 23 19.37 0.06 -11.80
N MET A 24 18.69 -0.29 -12.88
CA MET A 24 18.62 -1.67 -13.37
C MET A 24 20.00 -2.08 -13.97
N PRO A 25 20.47 -3.31 -13.73
CA PRO A 25 21.66 -3.81 -14.41
C PRO A 25 21.37 -4.03 -15.89
N LYS A 26 22.15 -3.36 -16.74
CA LYS A 26 22.33 -3.75 -18.14
C LYS A 26 23.28 -4.93 -18.17
N ASP A 27 22.83 -6.08 -18.66
CA ASP A 27 23.75 -7.03 -19.29
C ASP A 27 23.18 -7.56 -20.61
N ASN A 28 24.03 -7.40 -21.62
CA ASN A 28 23.95 -7.95 -22.97
C ASN A 28 23.90 -9.48 -22.94
N GLN A 29 23.19 -10.10 -23.90
CA GLN A 29 23.75 -10.94 -24.98
C GLN A 29 22.62 -11.25 -25.99
N GLN A 30 22.67 -10.67 -27.20
CA GLN A 30 23.07 -11.33 -28.46
C GLN A 30 22.19 -12.49 -28.95
N SER A 31 21.38 -12.18 -29.96
CA SER A 31 21.32 -12.86 -31.28
C SER A 31 21.38 -14.40 -31.29
N ARG A 32 20.25 -15.03 -31.66
CA ARG A 32 20.12 -15.92 -32.85
C ARG A 32 18.69 -16.50 -32.95
N ASN A 33 17.99 -16.11 -34.00
CA ASN A 33 17.08 -17.00 -34.77
C ASN A 33 17.83 -17.30 -36.08
N PRO A 34 17.67 -18.48 -36.73
CA PRO A 34 16.36 -18.85 -37.29
C PRO A 34 16.02 -20.36 -37.35
N ASP A 35 14.73 -20.56 -37.65
CA ASP A 35 14.14 -21.59 -38.51
C ASP A 35 13.89 -23.04 -38.07
N SER A 36 12.57 -23.32 -38.16
CA SER A 36 11.93 -24.49 -38.80
C SER A 36 11.75 -25.77 -37.99
N GLY A 37 10.52 -26.29 -38.01
CA GLY A 37 10.23 -27.66 -37.60
C GLY A 37 8.79 -27.89 -37.15
N MET A 38 7.87 -28.05 -38.10
CA MET A 38 6.55 -28.64 -37.87
C MET A 38 6.64 -30.03 -37.23
N ALA A 39 5.77 -30.32 -36.25
CA ALA A 39 5.18 -31.66 -36.09
C ALA A 39 3.87 -31.60 -35.27
N LYS A 40 2.77 -32.07 -35.88
CA LYS A 40 1.50 -32.46 -35.25
C LYS A 40 1.61 -33.88 -34.67
N ALA A 41 0.94 -34.13 -33.54
CA ALA A 41 0.16 -35.34 -33.20
C ALA A 41 -0.20 -35.27 -31.69
N GLN A 42 -1.44 -35.00 -31.30
CA GLN A 42 -2.53 -35.96 -31.04
C GLN A 42 -2.31 -36.95 -29.88
N SER A 43 -3.28 -36.87 -28.95
CA SER A 43 -3.86 -37.90 -28.08
C SER A 43 -3.02 -38.52 -26.96
N ALA A 44 -3.46 -38.30 -25.72
CA ALA A 44 -3.92 -39.39 -24.86
C ALA A 44 -4.75 -38.83 -23.69
N ALA A 45 -6.05 -39.13 -23.70
CA ALA A 45 -6.88 -39.06 -22.51
C ALA A 45 -6.41 -40.14 -21.54
N THR A 46 -6.06 -39.78 -20.31
CA THR A 46 -6.01 -40.75 -19.20
C THR A 46 -6.66 -40.13 -17.98
N LYS A 47 -7.76 -40.78 -17.62
CA LYS A 47 -8.60 -40.56 -16.46
C LYS A 47 -7.83 -41.08 -15.24
N ILE A 48 -7.37 -40.19 -14.37
CA ILE A 48 -6.95 -40.57 -13.01
C ILE A 48 -7.84 -39.79 -12.04
N LYS A 49 -8.81 -40.49 -11.47
CA LYS A 49 -9.34 -40.15 -10.15
C LYS A 49 -8.23 -40.43 -9.16
N ASN A 50 -7.82 -39.43 -8.39
CA ASN A 50 -7.48 -39.69 -7.00
C ASN A 50 -7.86 -38.48 -6.16
N GLU A 51 -8.77 -38.74 -5.23
CA GLU A 51 -9.15 -37.85 -4.14
C GLU A 51 -7.92 -37.67 -3.23
N ASN A 52 -7.55 -36.43 -2.94
CA ASN A 52 -7.07 -36.11 -1.60
C ASN A 52 -7.24 -34.63 -1.30
N ASN A 53 -7.96 -34.42 -0.21
CA ASN A 53 -8.26 -33.19 0.50
C ASN A 53 -7.10 -32.20 0.56
N ASN A 54 -7.29 -31.03 -0.06
CA ASN A 54 -6.87 -29.76 0.54
C ASN A 54 -7.82 -28.67 0.05
N LYS A 55 -8.73 -28.30 0.94
CA LYS A 55 -9.70 -27.23 0.76
C LYS A 55 -8.89 -25.93 0.64
N PRO A 56 -8.89 -25.21 -0.49
CA PRO A 56 -8.47 -23.82 -0.47
C PRO A 56 -9.47 -23.09 0.43
N SER A 57 -8.99 -22.36 1.42
CA SER A 57 -9.80 -21.42 2.17
C SER A 57 -10.40 -20.45 1.16
N THR A 58 -11.66 -20.69 0.79
CA THR A 58 -12.47 -19.77 0.02
C THR A 58 -12.78 -18.61 0.95
N TYR A 59 -11.92 -17.59 0.95
CA TYR A 59 -12.41 -16.25 1.13
C TYR A 59 -13.41 -16.03 0.00
N SER A 60 -14.69 -16.21 0.35
CA SER A 60 -15.79 -15.88 -0.53
C SER A 60 -15.65 -14.40 -0.80
N VAL A 61 -15.12 -14.04 -1.98
CA VAL A 61 -15.17 -12.69 -2.52
C VAL A 61 -16.65 -12.45 -2.82
N ALA A 62 -17.40 -12.14 -1.77
CA ALA A 62 -18.67 -11.48 -1.90
C ALA A 62 -18.34 -10.13 -2.53
N ASN A 63 -18.43 -10.10 -3.85
CA ASN A 63 -18.39 -8.93 -4.70
C ASN A 63 -19.59 -8.05 -4.33
N GLN A 64 -19.54 -7.40 -3.17
CA GLN A 64 -20.41 -6.30 -2.82
C GLN A 64 -19.86 -5.08 -3.54
N ASN A 65 -20.07 -5.03 -4.86
CA ASN A 65 -20.20 -3.77 -5.59
C ASN A 65 -21.43 -3.04 -5.05
N LYS A 66 -21.36 -2.57 -3.80
CA LYS A 66 -22.25 -1.56 -3.29
C LYS A 66 -21.87 -0.30 -4.05
N SER A 67 -22.69 0.08 -5.03
CA SER A 67 -22.46 1.28 -5.83
C SER A 67 -22.25 2.45 -4.87
N THR A 68 -21.09 3.10 -4.94
CA THR A 68 -20.85 4.33 -4.16
C THR A 68 -21.96 5.32 -4.51
N PRO A 69 -22.68 5.88 -3.52
CA PRO A 69 -23.71 6.86 -3.80
C PRO A 69 -23.14 8.01 -4.63
N VAL A 70 -23.88 8.46 -5.64
CA VAL A 70 -23.45 9.56 -6.53
C VAL A 70 -23.06 10.81 -5.73
N THR A 71 -23.76 11.06 -4.63
CA THR A 71 -23.47 12.15 -3.70
C THR A 71 -22.09 12.02 -3.05
N THR A 72 -21.69 10.82 -2.65
CA THR A 72 -20.37 10.58 -2.03
C THR A 72 -19.24 10.83 -3.02
N LEU A 73 -19.40 10.40 -4.27
CA LEU A 73 -18.41 10.66 -5.32
C LEU A 73 -18.30 12.15 -5.67
N GLN A 74 -19.44 12.86 -5.72
CA GLN A 74 -19.47 14.31 -5.93
C GLN A 74 -18.77 15.06 -4.79
N THR A 75 -19.06 14.70 -3.53
CA THR A 75 -18.38 15.24 -2.36
C THR A 75 -16.88 14.99 -2.43
N ALA A 76 -16.46 13.74 -2.65
CA ALA A 76 -15.04 13.39 -2.75
C ALA A 76 -14.33 14.15 -3.89
N SER A 77 -15.00 14.37 -5.03
CA SER A 77 -14.45 15.15 -6.14
C SER A 77 -14.27 16.64 -5.79
N ALA A 78 -15.22 17.23 -5.05
CA ALA A 78 -15.12 18.60 -4.58
C ALA A 78 -14.03 18.76 -3.51
N ASP A 79 -13.94 17.79 -2.60
CA ASP A 79 -12.95 17.75 -1.53
C ASP A 79 -11.53 17.51 -2.08
N LEU A 80 -11.39 16.69 -3.14
CA LEU A 80 -10.11 16.51 -3.83
C LEU A 80 -9.59 17.82 -4.44
N LYS A 81 -10.46 18.60 -5.08
CA LYS A 81 -10.08 19.92 -5.61
C LYS A 81 -9.67 20.85 -4.48
N THR A 82 -10.44 20.87 -3.40
CA THR A 82 -10.13 21.65 -2.19
C THR A 82 -8.77 21.24 -1.60
N TYR A 83 -8.49 19.95 -1.54
CA TYR A 83 -7.21 19.40 -1.11
C TYR A 83 -6.04 19.85 -2.00
N ILE A 84 -6.19 19.76 -3.32
CA ILE A 84 -5.18 20.22 -4.27
C ILE A 84 -4.89 21.71 -4.08
N GLU A 85 -5.94 22.53 -3.93
CA GLU A 85 -5.80 23.98 -3.71
C GLU A 85 -5.09 24.29 -2.39
N PHE A 86 -5.55 23.72 -1.27
CA PHE A 86 -4.95 24.08 0.01
C PHE A 86 -3.59 23.44 0.26
N SER A 87 -3.20 22.41 -0.49
CA SER A 87 -1.87 21.79 -0.37
C SER A 87 -0.72 22.79 -0.60
N GLN A 88 -1.03 23.90 -1.27
CA GLN A 88 -0.13 25.02 -1.58
C GLN A 88 -0.03 26.07 -0.47
N HIS A 89 -0.85 25.97 0.59
CA HIS A 89 -0.89 26.93 1.69
C HIS A 89 -0.04 26.50 2.90
N ALA A 90 0.31 27.47 3.75
CA ALA A 90 1.08 27.22 4.98
C ALA A 90 0.27 26.43 6.04
N ASP A 91 -1.06 26.57 6.05
CA ASP A 91 -1.99 25.91 6.97
C ASP A 91 -2.48 24.54 6.47
N ARG A 92 -1.85 23.99 5.41
CA ARG A 92 -2.23 22.73 4.77
C ARG A 92 -2.46 21.56 5.74
N SER A 93 -1.66 21.47 6.81
CA SER A 93 -1.79 20.38 7.78
C SER A 93 -3.06 20.49 8.62
N GLU A 94 -3.48 21.71 8.97
CA GLU A 94 -4.69 21.94 9.76
C GLU A 94 -5.93 21.69 8.91
N ARG A 95 -5.94 22.21 7.67
CA ARG A 95 -7.01 21.98 6.70
C ARG A 95 -7.19 20.51 6.34
N LYS A 96 -6.08 19.80 6.14
CA LYS A 96 -6.10 18.35 5.89
C LYS A 96 -6.73 17.59 7.06
N LYS A 97 -6.33 17.90 8.29
CA LYS A 97 -6.93 17.28 9.49
C LYS A 97 -8.42 17.59 9.61
N ALA A 98 -8.83 18.82 9.31
CA ALA A 98 -10.25 19.20 9.33
C ALA A 98 -11.07 18.44 8.27
N LEU A 99 -10.54 18.29 7.05
CA LEU A 99 -11.16 17.50 6.00
C LEU A 99 -11.34 16.04 6.42
N PHE A 100 -10.28 15.40 6.95
CA PHE A 100 -10.35 14.01 7.39
C PHE A 100 -11.28 13.80 8.58
N GLY A 101 -11.35 14.76 9.51
CA GLY A 101 -12.33 14.73 10.60
C GLY A 101 -13.78 14.79 10.11
N GLN A 102 -14.06 15.42 8.98
CA GLN A 102 -15.39 15.38 8.36
C GLN A 102 -15.68 13.99 7.77
N TRP A 103 -14.69 13.39 7.11
CA TRP A 103 -14.81 12.09 6.46
C TRP A 103 -14.94 10.91 7.42
N ASP A 104 -14.31 10.96 8.61
CA ASP A 104 -14.33 9.90 9.62
C ASP A 104 -15.77 9.52 10.05
N SER A 105 -16.70 10.47 9.96
CA SER A 105 -18.13 10.24 10.24
C SER A 105 -18.90 9.51 9.12
N SER A 106 -18.27 9.22 7.98
CA SER A 106 -18.93 8.70 6.78
C SER A 106 -18.34 7.35 6.33
N THR A 107 -19.11 6.28 6.57
CA THR A 107 -18.76 4.92 6.11
C THR A 107 -18.64 4.84 4.58
N ASP A 108 -19.47 5.57 3.83
CA ASP A 108 -19.40 5.59 2.37
C ASP A 108 -18.12 6.28 1.87
N MET A 109 -17.63 7.29 2.60
CA MET A 109 -16.35 7.94 2.26
C MET A 109 -15.19 6.99 2.51
N LEU A 110 -15.17 6.30 3.65
CA LEU A 110 -14.19 5.26 3.94
C LEU A 110 -14.18 4.17 2.86
N GLN A 111 -15.35 3.68 2.47
CA GLN A 111 -15.47 2.69 1.40
C GLN A 111 -14.92 3.24 0.08
N LEU A 112 -15.25 4.48 -0.29
CA LEU A 112 -14.74 5.11 -1.50
C LEU A 112 -13.22 5.25 -1.49
N GLN A 113 -12.60 5.70 -0.39
CA GLN A 113 -11.13 5.82 -0.31
C GLN A 113 -10.44 4.46 -0.46
N ASN A 114 -11.00 3.40 0.13
CA ASN A 114 -10.51 2.05 -0.09
C ASN A 114 -10.65 1.62 -1.57
N THR A 115 -11.81 1.88 -2.18
CA THR A 115 -12.08 1.56 -3.60
C THR A 115 -11.12 2.29 -4.56
N ILE A 116 -10.80 3.57 -4.29
CA ILE A 116 -9.84 4.36 -5.09
C ILE A 116 -8.49 3.66 -5.20
N LEU A 117 -8.04 3.01 -4.12
CA LEU A 117 -6.74 2.34 -4.05
C LEU A 117 -6.80 0.93 -4.63
N THR A 118 -7.83 0.16 -4.26
CA THR A 118 -7.81 -1.30 -4.46
C THR A 118 -8.50 -1.75 -5.75
N GLN A 119 -9.50 -1.01 -6.24
CA GLN A 119 -10.21 -1.39 -7.46
C GLN A 119 -9.44 -0.94 -8.72
N LYS A 120 -9.12 -1.92 -9.58
CA LYS A 120 -8.46 -1.66 -10.87
C LYS A 120 -9.24 -0.65 -11.71
N GLY A 121 -8.55 0.36 -12.21
CA GLY A 121 -9.10 1.36 -13.14
C GLY A 121 -10.01 2.41 -12.50
N PHE A 122 -10.49 2.21 -11.27
CA PHE A 122 -11.48 3.10 -10.67
C PHE A 122 -11.01 4.56 -10.55
N ALA A 123 -9.81 4.79 -10.01
CA ALA A 123 -9.25 6.13 -9.89
C ALA A 123 -9.09 6.82 -11.26
N GLN A 124 -8.63 6.06 -12.27
CA GLN A 124 -8.47 6.55 -13.63
C GLN A 124 -9.81 6.92 -14.27
N GLU A 125 -10.83 6.09 -14.10
CA GLU A 125 -12.16 6.30 -14.67
C GLU A 125 -12.88 7.49 -14.02
N MET A 126 -12.82 7.59 -12.69
CA MET A 126 -13.58 8.58 -11.92
C MET A 126 -12.88 9.94 -11.82
N PHE A 127 -11.56 9.96 -11.62
CA PHE A 127 -10.79 11.18 -11.36
C PHE A 127 -9.89 11.59 -12.53
N LYS A 128 -9.72 10.74 -13.55
CA LYS A 128 -9.02 11.06 -14.81
C LYS A 128 -7.62 11.63 -14.56
N GLY A 129 -7.38 12.89 -14.94
CA GLY A 129 -6.09 13.56 -14.78
C GLY A 129 -5.69 13.79 -13.32
N GLU A 130 -6.62 13.67 -12.38
CA GLU A 130 -6.40 13.85 -10.94
C GLU A 130 -6.27 12.52 -10.18
N GLN A 131 -6.17 11.38 -10.90
CA GLN A 131 -6.13 10.05 -10.28
C GLN A 131 -5.00 9.87 -9.26
N ALA A 132 -3.82 10.47 -9.50
CA ALA A 132 -2.68 10.34 -8.60
C ALA A 132 -2.94 11.08 -7.28
N GLN A 133 -3.53 12.27 -7.36
CA GLN A 133 -3.94 13.06 -6.19
C GLN A 133 -5.06 12.38 -5.43
N ALA A 134 -6.02 11.75 -6.12
CA ALA A 134 -7.08 10.97 -5.48
C ALA A 134 -6.51 9.80 -4.66
N ARG A 135 -5.53 9.07 -5.23
CA ARG A 135 -4.86 7.95 -4.55
C ARG A 135 -4.02 8.43 -3.38
N LEU A 136 -3.24 9.51 -3.55
CA LEU A 136 -2.48 10.12 -2.46
C LEU A 136 -3.41 10.54 -1.30
N LEU A 137 -4.52 11.22 -1.62
CA LEU A 137 -5.50 11.65 -0.62
C LEU A 137 -6.12 10.46 0.12
N ALA A 138 -6.43 9.38 -0.59
CA ALA A 138 -6.92 8.14 0.02
C ALA A 138 -5.88 7.53 0.99
N ILE A 139 -4.61 7.45 0.59
CA ILE A 139 -3.52 6.96 1.46
C ILE A 139 -3.38 7.84 2.71
N GLU A 140 -3.38 9.17 2.54
CA GLU A 140 -3.27 10.10 3.66
C GLU A 140 -4.46 10.00 4.62
N TYR A 141 -5.66 9.74 4.10
CA TYR A 141 -6.84 9.51 4.93
C TYR A 141 -6.76 8.20 5.71
N LEU A 142 -6.37 7.08 5.07
CA LEU A 142 -6.19 5.81 5.78
C LEU A 142 -5.08 5.90 6.84
N SER A 143 -4.02 6.64 6.55
CA SER A 143 -2.96 6.94 7.52
C SER A 143 -3.49 7.76 8.70
N TYR A 144 -4.33 8.77 8.45
CA TYR A 144 -4.99 9.54 9.50
C TYR A 144 -5.84 8.64 10.41
N LEU A 145 -6.62 7.72 9.85
CA LEU A 145 -7.39 6.76 10.64
C LEU A 145 -6.49 5.88 11.51
N ALA A 146 -5.41 5.34 10.93
CA ALA A 146 -4.46 4.50 11.64
C ALA A 146 -3.75 5.25 12.79
N GLN A 147 -3.39 6.52 12.57
CA GLN A 147 -2.81 7.39 13.61
C GLN A 147 -3.78 7.67 14.77
N ASN A 148 -5.09 7.59 14.51
CA ASN A 148 -6.14 7.71 15.54
C ASN A 148 -6.58 6.35 16.11
N GLY A 149 -5.81 5.29 15.89
CA GLY A 149 -6.05 3.94 16.43
C GLY A 149 -6.97 3.06 15.58
N GLN A 150 -7.51 3.57 14.47
CA GLN A 150 -8.32 2.79 13.53
C GLN A 150 -7.42 2.19 12.44
N ARG A 151 -6.68 1.11 12.76
CA ARG A 151 -5.70 0.49 11.85
C ARG A 151 -6.32 -0.47 10.82
N ASP A 152 -7.46 -1.10 11.10
CA ASP A 152 -8.08 -2.08 10.21
C ASP A 152 -8.27 -1.58 8.76
N PRO A 153 -8.68 -0.33 8.49
CA PRO A 153 -8.84 0.15 7.12
C PRO A 153 -7.54 0.17 6.30
N ILE A 154 -6.42 0.61 6.90
CA ILE A 154 -5.14 0.64 6.18
C ILE A 154 -4.60 -0.78 5.98
N GLU A 155 -4.75 -1.65 6.98
CA GLU A 155 -4.36 -3.07 6.88
C GLU A 155 -5.13 -3.78 5.76
N LYS A 156 -6.44 -3.54 5.69
CA LYS A 156 -7.29 -4.08 4.62
C LYS A 156 -6.87 -3.58 3.24
N ALA A 157 -6.57 -2.29 3.10
CA ALA A 157 -6.13 -1.72 1.83
C ALA A 157 -4.79 -2.32 1.37
N ILE A 158 -3.84 -2.51 2.30
CA ILE A 158 -2.55 -3.18 2.01
C ILE A 158 -2.78 -4.61 1.52
N GLY A 159 -3.57 -5.41 2.25
CA GLY A 159 -3.87 -6.79 1.88
C GLY A 159 -4.51 -6.89 0.49
N GLN A 160 -5.52 -6.07 0.21
CA GLN A 160 -6.21 -6.04 -1.09
C GLN A 160 -5.30 -5.58 -2.24
N LEU A 161 -4.43 -4.60 -2.01
CA LEU A 161 -3.43 -4.19 -3.01
C LEU A 161 -2.39 -5.27 -3.26
N SER A 162 -1.96 -5.99 -2.23
CA SER A 162 -1.04 -7.12 -2.40
C SER A 162 -1.65 -8.25 -3.21
N GLU A 163 -2.91 -8.63 -2.91
CA GLU A 163 -3.65 -9.61 -3.71
C GLU A 163 -3.67 -9.22 -5.19
N ARG A 164 -3.96 -7.95 -5.47
CA ARG A 164 -3.94 -7.40 -6.82
C ARG A 164 -2.54 -7.44 -7.45
N LEU A 165 -1.51 -7.01 -6.74
CA LEU A 165 -0.11 -7.06 -7.19
C LEU A 165 0.35 -8.49 -7.49
N ASN A 166 -0.19 -9.48 -6.77
CA ASN A 166 0.12 -10.89 -6.95
C ASN A 166 -0.59 -11.51 -8.15
N GLN A 167 -1.85 -11.15 -8.38
CA GLN A 167 -2.71 -11.77 -9.39
C GLN A 167 -2.71 -11.05 -10.74
N GLU A 168 -2.42 -9.75 -10.76
CA GLU A 168 -2.49 -8.91 -11.96
C GLU A 168 -1.11 -8.51 -12.49
N GLU A 169 -1.10 -8.06 -13.74
CA GLU A 169 0.01 -7.30 -14.30
C GLU A 169 0.16 -5.97 -13.55
N TRP A 170 1.41 -5.60 -13.26
CA TRP A 170 1.71 -4.37 -12.56
C TRP A 170 1.37 -3.17 -13.43
N VAL A 171 0.33 -2.45 -13.04
CA VAL A 171 -0.03 -1.17 -13.64
C VAL A 171 0.75 -0.09 -12.90
N GLN A 172 1.50 0.75 -13.63
CA GLN A 172 2.33 1.80 -13.06
C GLN A 172 1.61 2.58 -11.95
N GLY A 173 2.27 2.70 -10.80
CA GLY A 173 1.79 3.45 -9.65
C GLY A 173 1.22 2.58 -8.53
N ILE A 174 0.74 1.36 -8.77
CA ILE A 174 0.12 0.54 -7.70
C ILE A 174 1.15 -0.02 -6.73
N GLU A 175 2.35 -0.29 -7.24
CA GLU A 175 3.53 -0.65 -6.45
C GLU A 175 3.91 0.47 -5.48
N HIS A 176 3.79 1.73 -5.91
CA HIS A 176 4.07 2.89 -5.07
C HIS A 176 3.02 3.05 -3.96
N ASP A 177 1.72 2.90 -4.27
CA ASP A 177 0.67 2.93 -3.24
C ASP A 177 0.88 1.84 -2.19
N TYR A 178 1.26 0.62 -2.59
CA TYR A 178 1.51 -0.46 -1.66
C TYR A 178 2.67 -0.15 -0.71
N VAL A 179 3.78 0.37 -1.26
CA VAL A 179 4.94 0.81 -0.47
C VAL A 179 4.54 1.94 0.48
N ASP A 180 3.80 2.95 0.00
CA ASP A 180 3.39 4.11 0.79
C ASP A 180 2.43 3.71 1.92
N LEU A 181 1.47 2.82 1.66
CA LEU A 181 0.56 2.32 2.70
C LEU A 181 1.30 1.54 3.77
N LEU A 182 2.24 0.66 3.39
CA LEU A 182 3.06 -0.08 4.35
C LEU A 182 3.93 0.86 5.19
N PHE A 183 4.58 1.82 4.55
CA PHE A 183 5.33 2.86 5.24
C PHE A 183 4.44 3.59 6.25
N LYS A 184 3.29 4.09 5.81
CA LYS A 184 2.34 4.84 6.66
C LYS A 184 1.76 4.00 7.79
N TYR A 185 1.46 2.73 7.55
CA TYR A 185 0.99 1.80 8.57
C TYR A 185 2.06 1.54 9.62
N THR A 186 3.30 1.30 9.18
CA THR A 186 4.43 1.01 10.07
C THR A 186 4.79 2.21 10.96
N GLU A 187 4.64 3.44 10.44
CA GLU A 187 4.76 4.67 11.25
C GLU A 187 3.73 4.75 12.40
N THR A 188 2.62 4.00 12.33
CA THR A 188 1.63 3.97 13.40
C THR A 188 1.93 2.92 14.47
N LEU A 189 2.90 2.05 14.23
CA LEU A 189 3.30 0.99 15.16
C LEU A 189 4.42 1.48 16.07
N THR A 190 4.37 1.06 17.33
CA THR A 190 5.54 1.07 18.20
C THR A 190 6.55 0.01 17.76
N GLN A 191 7.79 0.14 18.20
CA GLN A 191 8.83 -0.88 17.97
C GLN A 191 8.44 -2.23 18.58
N GLU A 192 7.76 -2.22 19.72
CA GLU A 192 7.27 -3.44 20.37
C GLU A 192 6.18 -4.12 19.55
N GLU A 193 5.19 -3.37 19.04
CA GLU A 193 4.15 -3.91 18.15
C GLU A 193 4.75 -4.46 16.85
N LEU A 194 5.65 -3.71 16.22
CA LEU A 194 6.33 -4.15 14.99
C LEU A 194 7.05 -5.49 15.18
N MET A 195 7.80 -5.62 16.28
CA MET A 195 8.58 -6.84 16.53
C MET A 195 7.73 -7.96 17.13
N GLY A 196 6.78 -7.66 17.99
CA GLY A 196 5.89 -8.64 18.63
C GLY A 196 4.93 -9.28 17.65
N ASP A 197 4.37 -8.49 16.73
CA ASP A 197 3.29 -8.90 15.83
C ASP A 197 3.74 -9.05 14.37
N PHE A 198 5.05 -9.10 14.10
CA PHE A 198 5.60 -9.14 12.74
C PHE A 198 4.99 -10.22 11.85
N GLU A 199 4.77 -11.45 12.34
CA GLU A 199 4.13 -12.50 11.51
C GLU A 199 2.69 -12.12 11.13
N GLN A 200 1.95 -11.47 12.02
CA GLN A 200 0.62 -10.96 11.72
C GLN A 200 0.68 -9.79 10.73
N ILE A 201 1.70 -8.93 10.82
CA ILE A 201 1.92 -7.85 9.84
C ILE A 201 2.20 -8.44 8.45
N VAL A 202 3.06 -9.46 8.37
CA VAL A 202 3.36 -10.18 7.13
C VAL A 202 2.08 -10.79 6.55
N GLU A 203 1.28 -11.49 7.37
CA GLU A 203 0.01 -12.08 6.95
C GLU A 203 -0.99 -11.03 6.44
N LYS A 204 -1.27 -9.99 7.24
CA LYS A 204 -2.22 -8.92 6.90
C LYS A 204 -1.78 -8.12 5.68
N SER A 205 -0.48 -7.99 5.45
CA SER A 205 0.05 -7.30 4.27
C SER A 205 -0.15 -8.07 2.96
N GLY A 206 -0.64 -9.32 3.04
CA GLY A 206 -0.76 -10.21 1.91
C GLY A 206 0.60 -10.53 1.28
N TYR A 207 1.67 -10.54 2.07
CA TYR A 207 3.04 -10.73 1.60
C TYR A 207 3.17 -11.95 0.68
N SER A 208 3.99 -11.80 -0.36
CA SER A 208 4.41 -12.90 -1.21
C SER A 208 5.85 -12.68 -1.69
N LYS A 209 6.43 -13.72 -2.30
CA LYS A 209 7.72 -13.60 -2.97
C LYS A 209 7.75 -12.50 -4.05
N LYS A 210 6.61 -12.26 -4.73
CA LYS A 210 6.49 -11.23 -5.78
C LYS A 210 6.46 -9.82 -5.19
N THR A 211 5.90 -9.65 -3.99
CA THR A 211 5.81 -8.35 -3.31
C THR A 211 6.91 -8.12 -2.27
N HIS A 212 7.85 -9.07 -2.10
CA HIS A 212 8.89 -9.01 -1.07
C HIS A 212 9.70 -7.71 -1.09
N ASP A 213 10.19 -7.28 -2.26
CA ASP A 213 11.00 -6.06 -2.36
C ASP A 213 10.18 -4.81 -2.04
N LEU A 214 8.89 -4.79 -2.42
CA LEU A 214 7.98 -3.70 -2.08
C LEU A 214 7.67 -3.67 -0.58
N PHE A 215 7.42 -4.85 0.01
CA PHE A 215 7.13 -5.00 1.43
C PHE A 215 8.29 -4.51 2.30
N THR A 216 9.49 -5.00 2.01
CA THR A 216 10.72 -4.60 2.70
C THR A 216 11.03 -3.12 2.51
N THR A 217 10.81 -2.58 1.31
CA THR A 217 10.96 -1.14 1.05
C THR A 217 10.04 -0.32 1.95
N GLY A 218 8.74 -0.64 1.97
CA GLY A 218 7.76 0.07 2.82
C GLY A 218 8.14 0.06 4.30
N LEU A 219 8.56 -1.09 4.84
CA LEU A 219 9.07 -1.18 6.21
C LEU A 219 10.29 -0.29 6.43
N SER A 220 11.30 -0.38 5.55
CA SER A 220 12.60 0.29 5.71
C SER A 220 12.54 1.82 5.67
N LEU A 221 11.49 2.38 5.06
CA LEU A 221 11.26 3.83 5.01
C LEU A 221 10.67 4.38 6.31
N SER A 222 10.10 3.52 7.18
CA SER A 222 9.46 3.96 8.41
C SER A 222 10.46 4.37 9.48
N GLU A 223 10.16 5.47 10.17
CA GLU A 223 10.96 5.90 11.32
C GLU A 223 10.98 4.83 12.41
N THR A 224 9.87 4.09 12.60
CA THR A 224 9.78 2.97 13.54
C THR A 224 10.88 1.93 13.30
N VAL A 225 11.14 1.55 12.04
CA VAL A 225 12.22 0.63 11.67
C VAL A 225 13.58 1.29 11.76
N LEU A 226 13.72 2.53 11.29
CA LEU A 226 15.00 3.26 11.28
C LEU A 226 15.55 3.50 12.70
N LEU A 227 14.67 3.57 13.70
CA LEU A 227 15.04 3.78 15.10
C LEU A 227 15.17 2.47 15.92
N LEU A 228 15.02 1.30 15.28
CA LEU A 228 15.22 0.04 15.99
C LEU A 228 16.67 -0.10 16.49
N PRO A 229 16.88 -0.64 17.70
CA PRO A 229 18.20 -1.06 18.16
C PRO A 229 18.87 -2.07 17.21
N ASP A 230 20.21 -2.11 17.18
CA ASP A 230 20.98 -2.97 16.27
C ASP A 230 20.61 -4.46 16.37
N ASP A 231 20.41 -4.97 17.59
CA ASP A 231 19.99 -6.36 17.82
C ASP A 231 18.61 -6.65 17.23
N LYS A 232 17.67 -5.70 17.36
CA LYS A 232 16.33 -5.80 16.77
C LYS A 232 16.34 -5.64 15.26
N MET A 233 17.23 -4.84 14.71
CA MET A 233 17.44 -4.76 13.26
C MET A 233 17.98 -6.06 12.68
N VAL A 234 18.91 -6.72 13.38
CA VAL A 234 19.40 -8.05 12.99
C VAL A 234 18.28 -9.09 13.07
N GLU A 235 17.48 -9.06 14.14
CA GLU A 235 16.32 -9.93 14.30
C GLU A 235 15.30 -9.74 13.16
N LEU A 236 14.93 -8.50 12.84
CA LEU A 236 14.01 -8.16 11.76
C LEU A 236 14.53 -8.66 10.41
N ARG A 237 15.81 -8.45 10.10
CA ARG A 237 16.43 -8.95 8.86
C ARG A 237 16.40 -10.47 8.78
N ASN A 238 16.68 -11.18 9.87
CA ASN A 238 16.62 -12.63 9.91
C ASN A 238 15.20 -13.13 9.65
N ARG A 239 14.19 -12.51 10.27
CA ARG A 239 12.78 -12.86 10.03
C ARG A 239 12.35 -12.58 8.59
N LEU A 240 12.76 -11.44 8.02
CA LEU A 240 12.52 -11.10 6.62
C LEU A 240 13.16 -12.10 5.64
N ASN A 241 14.36 -12.60 5.94
CA ASN A 241 15.00 -13.65 5.14
C ASN A 241 14.26 -14.98 5.25
N LEU A 242 13.85 -15.37 6.46
CA LEU A 242 13.11 -16.61 6.68
C LEU A 242 11.77 -16.62 5.92
N ILE A 243 10.99 -15.54 5.96
CA ILE A 243 9.71 -15.48 5.22
C ILE A 243 9.94 -15.51 3.70
N LYS A 244 11.08 -15.00 3.20
CA LYS A 244 11.44 -15.04 1.78
C LYS A 244 11.77 -16.45 1.31
N GLU A 245 12.39 -17.26 2.16
CA GLU A 245 12.75 -18.64 1.86
C GLU A 245 11.53 -19.59 1.93
N GLN A 246 10.54 -19.24 2.75
CA GLN A 246 9.32 -20.05 2.97
C GLN A 246 8.19 -19.76 1.97
N SER A 247 8.27 -18.67 1.19
CA SER A 247 7.24 -18.22 0.24
C SER A 247 7.65 -18.38 -1.23
#